data_AF-A0A9P7DID3-F1
#
_entry.id   AF-A0A9P7DID3-F1
#
_cell.length_a   1.000
_cell.length_b   1.000
_cell.length_c   1.000
_cell.angle_alpha   90.00
_cell.angle_beta   90.00
_cell.angle_gamma   90.00
#
_symmetry.space_group_name_H-M   'P 1'
#
loop_
_entity.id
_entity.type
_entity.pdbx_description
1 polymer ?
#
loop_
_entity_poly.entity_id
_entity_poly.type
_entity_poly.pdbx_seq_one_letter_code
_entity_poly.pdbx_strand_id
1 'polypeptide(L)'
;VHPCDWKGCRMHIPVELKQVSKHLKQHHDINTSATSEDTEKITCLWSGCLDTHTKPGNLSRHVLTRHLGVRWICSHCQSSLSREDAFRRHSLERPNCQ
;
A
#
# COMPACT_ATOMS: atom_id res chain seq x y z
N VAL A 1 -0.74 6.15 -13.77
CA VAL A 1 -1.55 6.62 -12.61
C VAL A 1 -2.83 5.79 -12.57
N HIS A 2 -3.34 5.46 -11.38
CA HIS A 2 -4.51 4.60 -11.20
C HIS A 2 -5.69 5.39 -10.63
N PRO A 3 -6.94 5.07 -10.99
CA PRO A 3 -8.10 5.71 -10.39
C PRO A 3 -8.16 5.41 -8.89
N CYS A 4 -8.56 6.40 -8.10
CA CYS A 4 -8.87 6.22 -6.69
C CYS A 4 -10.36 5.89 -6.54
N ASP A 5 -10.68 4.65 -6.16
CA ASP A 5 -12.08 4.25 -5.87
C ASP A 5 -12.43 4.42 -4.39
N TRP A 6 -11.72 5.31 -3.69
CA TRP A 6 -12.13 5.72 -2.36
C TRP A 6 -13.49 6.43 -2.45
N LYS A 7 -14.40 6.14 -1.52
CA LYS A 7 -15.77 6.65 -1.54
C LYS A 7 -15.82 8.17 -1.79
N GLY A 8 -16.34 8.58 -2.94
CA GLY A 8 -16.48 9.99 -3.33
C GLY A 8 -15.24 10.63 -3.97
N CYS A 9 -14.15 9.87 -4.19
CA CYS A 9 -12.97 10.36 -4.89
C CYS A 9 -13.11 10.23 -6.41
N ARG A 10 -12.52 11.18 -7.14
CA ARG A 10 -12.39 11.14 -8.61
C ARG A 10 -10.96 11.40 -9.08
N MET A 11 -10.01 11.36 -8.15
CA MET A 11 -8.60 11.62 -8.44
C MET A 11 -7.89 10.36 -8.92
N HIS A 12 -6.78 10.55 -9.61
CA HIS A 12 -5.85 9.49 -9.95
C HIS A 12 -4.61 9.60 -9.07
N ILE A 13 -4.04 8.46 -8.70
CA ILE A 13 -2.87 8.39 -7.82
C ILE A 13 -1.72 7.70 -8.56
N PRO A 14 -0.49 8.24 -8.50
CA PRO A 14 0.71 7.53 -8.91
C PRO A 14 0.98 6.31 -8.02
N VAL A 15 1.62 5.29 -8.60
CA VAL A 15 1.98 4.05 -7.91
C VAL A 15 3.28 4.25 -7.12
N GLU A 16 3.27 5.18 -6.19
CA GLU A 16 4.41 5.54 -5.35
C GLU A 16 3.95 5.81 -3.92
N LEU A 17 4.64 5.25 -2.93
CA LEU A 17 4.25 5.34 -1.51
C LEU A 17 4.10 6.79 -1.02
N LYS A 18 5.02 7.67 -1.40
CA LYS A 18 4.98 9.08 -1.00
C LYS A 18 3.79 9.81 -1.63
N GLN A 19 3.47 9.51 -2.90
CA GLN A 19 2.33 10.11 -3.59
C GLN A 19 1.01 9.60 -3.03
N VAL A 20 0.91 8.31 -2.69
CA VAL A 20 -0.26 7.76 -2.01
C VAL A 20 -0.46 8.40 -0.64
N SER A 21 0.59 8.51 0.18
CA SER A 21 0.53 9.18 1.48
C SER A 21 0.06 10.63 1.36
N LYS A 22 0.65 11.38 0.42
CA LYS A 22 0.26 12.76 0.13
C LYS A 22 -1.20 12.86 -0.32
N HIS A 23 -1.64 11.96 -1.21
CA HIS A 23 -3.01 11.91 -1.69
C HIS A 23 -4.01 11.63 -0.55
N LEU A 24 -3.73 10.64 0.30
CA LEU A 24 -4.56 10.30 1.45
C LEU A 24 -4.69 11.48 2.42
N LYS A 25 -3.59 12.19 2.67
CA LYS A 25 -3.60 13.39 3.50
C LYS A 25 -4.41 14.54 2.88
N GLN A 26 -4.24 14.79 1.58
CA GLN A 26 -4.82 15.98 0.93
C GLN A 26 -6.28 15.82 0.52
N HIS A 27 -6.69 14.60 0.15
CA HIS A 27 -8.02 14.35 -0.40
C HIS A 27 -8.94 13.58 0.55
N HIS A 28 -8.39 12.91 1.57
CA HIS A 28 -9.16 12.08 2.52
C HIS A 28 -8.93 12.45 3.98
N ASP A 29 -8.14 13.51 4.26
CA ASP A 29 -7.75 13.94 5.61
C ASP A 29 -7.08 12.84 6.45
N ILE A 30 -6.46 11.86 5.79
CA ILE A 30 -5.83 10.72 6.46
C ILE A 30 -4.32 10.94 6.55
N ASN A 31 -3.83 11.12 7.77
CA ASN A 31 -2.41 11.21 8.02
C ASN A 31 -1.75 9.82 8.20
N THR A 32 -1.11 9.32 7.14
CA THR A 32 -0.41 8.02 7.20
C THR A 32 1.01 8.09 7.77
N SER A 33 1.46 9.22 8.31
CA SER A 33 2.78 9.32 8.96
C SER A 33 2.73 9.13 10.48
N ALA A 34 1.54 8.91 11.05
CA ALA A 34 1.38 8.72 12.49
C ALA A 34 1.89 7.33 12.90
N THR A 35 2.81 7.29 13.86
CA THR A 35 3.50 6.09 14.34
C THR A 35 3.25 5.80 15.82
N SER A 36 2.45 6.62 16.53
CA SER A 36 2.14 6.38 17.94
C SER A 36 1.27 5.14 18.11
N GLU A 37 1.54 4.37 19.16
CA GLU A 37 0.79 3.15 19.49
C GLU A 37 -0.68 3.43 19.82
N ASP A 38 -0.96 4.65 20.29
CA ASP A 38 -2.29 5.18 20.61
C ASP A 38 -3.08 5.70 19.39
N THR A 39 -2.55 5.55 18.16
CA THR A 39 -3.29 6.00 16.99
C THR A 39 -4.50 5.13 16.69
N GLU A 40 -5.66 5.79 16.64
CA GLU A 40 -6.92 5.22 16.15
C GLU A 40 -6.71 4.52 14.80
N LYS A 41 -7.26 3.32 14.68
CA LYS A 41 -7.18 2.52 13.45
C LYS A 41 -8.12 3.12 12.39
N ILE A 42 -7.67 3.11 11.16
CA ILE A 42 -8.39 3.68 10.02
C ILE A 42 -9.13 2.55 9.29
N THR A 43 -10.42 2.79 9.01
CA THR A 43 -11.21 1.98 8.10
C THR A 43 -10.94 2.40 6.65
N CYS A 44 -10.58 1.46 5.80
CA CYS A 44 -10.41 1.74 4.38
C CYS A 44 -11.79 1.87 3.70
N LEU A 45 -12.08 3.02 3.09
CA LEU A 45 -13.33 3.27 2.37
C LEU A 45 -13.17 3.10 0.86
N TRP A 46 -12.17 2.34 0.42
CA TRP A 46 -12.03 1.94 -0.96
C TRP A 46 -13.18 1.01 -1.35
N SER A 47 -13.76 1.21 -2.54
CA SER A 47 -14.87 0.40 -3.04
C SER A 47 -14.53 -1.09 -3.00
N GLY A 48 -15.35 -1.87 -2.27
CA GLY A 48 -15.16 -3.32 -2.11
C GLY A 48 -14.06 -3.74 -1.12
N CYS A 49 -13.45 -2.80 -0.37
CA CYS A 49 -12.49 -3.13 0.68
C CYS A 49 -13.20 -3.52 1.98
N LEU A 50 -12.76 -4.62 2.60
CA LEU A 50 -13.27 -5.12 3.88
C LEU A 50 -12.31 -4.85 5.05
N ASP A 51 -11.23 -4.11 4.82
CA ASP A 51 -10.24 -3.84 5.85
C ASP A 51 -10.66 -2.65 6.71
N THR A 52 -11.11 -2.96 7.94
CA THR A 52 -11.68 -1.96 8.86
C THR A 52 -10.69 -1.46 9.91
N HIS A 53 -9.48 -2.03 9.98
CA HIS A 53 -8.57 -1.85 11.12
C HIS A 53 -7.11 -1.66 10.68
N THR A 54 -6.86 -0.75 9.73
CA THR A 54 -5.52 -0.46 9.25
C THR A 54 -4.85 0.65 10.08
N LYS A 55 -3.67 0.38 10.63
CA LYS A 55 -2.86 1.43 11.30
C LYS A 55 -2.54 2.56 10.31
N PRO A 56 -2.53 3.85 10.72
CA PRO A 56 -2.26 4.96 9.82
C PRO A 56 -0.95 4.80 9.04
N GLY A 57 0.14 4.44 9.73
CA GLY A 57 1.46 4.14 9.13
C GLY A 57 1.46 3.07 8.03
N ASN A 58 0.47 2.18 8.04
CA ASN A 58 0.35 1.08 7.08
C ASN A 58 -0.61 1.36 5.92
N LEU A 59 -1.46 2.39 6.03
CA LEU A 59 -2.54 2.61 5.05
C LEU A 59 -2.02 2.90 3.65
N SER A 60 -0.96 3.69 3.51
CA SER A 60 -0.34 3.96 2.20
C SER A 60 0.14 2.68 1.51
N ARG A 61 0.69 1.74 2.27
CA ARG A 61 1.12 0.43 1.76
C ARG A 61 -0.07 -0.49 1.46
N HIS A 62 -1.09 -0.46 2.31
CA HIS A 62 -2.35 -1.15 2.08
C HIS A 62 -2.94 -0.76 0.71
N VAL A 63 -3.05 0.53 0.42
CA VAL A 63 -3.54 1.04 -0.87
C VAL A 63 -2.69 0.54 -2.04
N LEU A 64 -1.36 0.68 -1.97
CA LEU A 64 -0.47 0.22 -3.04
C LEU A 64 -0.66 -1.26 -3.37
N THR A 65 -0.73 -2.11 -2.36
CA THR A 65 -0.71 -3.57 -2.54
C THR A 65 -2.08 -4.16 -2.83
N ARG A 66 -3.12 -3.65 -2.16
CA ARG A 66 -4.49 -4.18 -2.27
C ARG A 66 -5.30 -3.53 -3.39
N HIS A 67 -5.06 -2.25 -3.66
CA HIS A 67 -5.87 -1.50 -4.63
C HIS A 67 -5.10 -1.17 -5.90
N LEU A 68 -3.83 -0.81 -5.78
CA LEU A 68 -3.01 -0.48 -6.96
C LEU A 68 -2.23 -1.68 -7.52
N GLY A 69 -2.37 -2.86 -6.89
CA GLY A 69 -1.81 -4.12 -7.39
C GLY A 69 -0.28 -4.20 -7.35
N VAL A 70 0.39 -3.36 -6.56
CA VAL A 70 1.85 -3.37 -6.46
C VAL A 70 2.32 -4.68 -5.86
N ARG A 71 3.07 -5.43 -6.65
CA ARG A 71 3.75 -6.66 -6.24
C ARG A 71 5.19 -6.65 -6.75
N TRP A 72 6.05 -7.30 -5.98
CA TRP A 72 7.45 -7.49 -6.28
C TRP A 72 7.62 -8.93 -6.73
N ILE A 73 7.89 -9.12 -8.03
CA ILE A 73 7.95 -10.44 -8.64
C ILE A 73 9.42 -10.79 -8.83
N CYS A 74 9.83 -11.95 -8.29
CA CYS A 74 11.15 -12.48 -8.57
C CYS A 74 11.21 -13.00 -10.00
N SER A 75 12.18 -12.52 -10.78
CA SER A 75 12.38 -12.95 -12.16
C SER A 75 12.79 -14.42 -12.30
N HIS A 76 13.34 -15.03 -11.25
CA HIS A 76 13.86 -16.40 -11.29
C HIS A 76 12.79 -17.45 -10.93
N CYS A 77 12.07 -17.28 -9.81
CA CYS A 77 11.06 -18.24 -9.35
C CYS A 77 9.61 -17.75 -9.49
N GLN A 78 9.39 -16.56 -10.08
CA GLN A 78 8.07 -15.91 -10.22
C GLN A 78 7.31 -15.70 -8.89
N SER A 79 8.01 -15.79 -7.75
CA SER A 79 7.42 -15.51 -6.45
C SER A 79 6.96 -14.07 -6.37
N SER A 80 5.68 -13.87 -6.05
CA SER A 80 5.04 -12.56 -5.95
C SER A 80 4.95 -12.14 -4.48
N LEU A 81 5.71 -11.12 -4.10
CA LEU A 81 5.77 -10.57 -2.75
C LEU A 81 5.05 -9.23 -2.67
N SER A 82 4.29 -9.03 -1.60
CA SER A 82 3.53 -7.78 -1.36
C SER A 82 4.35 -6.68 -0.70
N ARG A 83 5.62 -6.93 -0.37
CA ARG A 83 6.50 -5.98 0.35
C ARG A 83 7.89 -5.94 -0.27
N GLU A 84 8.43 -4.73 -0.42
CA GLU A 84 9.78 -4.52 -0.94
C GLU A 84 10.85 -5.15 -0.06
N ASP A 85 10.75 -4.99 1.26
CA ASP A 85 11.73 -5.53 2.20
C ASP A 85 11.74 -7.08 2.20
N ALA A 86 10.57 -7.69 2.07
CA ALA A 86 10.47 -9.13 1.90
C ALA A 86 11.09 -9.59 0.57
N PHE A 87 10.88 -8.83 -0.51
CA PHE A 87 11.50 -9.09 -1.81
C PHE A 87 13.01 -8.92 -1.80
N ARG A 88 13.53 -7.85 -1.20
CA ARG A 88 14.98 -7.65 -1.03
C ARG A 88 15.60 -8.82 -0.26
N ARG A 89 15.02 -9.20 0.87
CA ARG A 89 15.51 -10.34 1.64
C ARG A 89 15.49 -11.63 0.82
N HIS A 90 14.39 -11.90 0.12
CA HIS A 90 14.28 -13.03 -0.80
C HIS A 90 15.38 -13.03 -1.88
N SER A 91 15.60 -11.90 -2.54
CA SER A 91 16.60 -11.75 -3.60
C SER A 91 18.04 -11.87 -3.08
N LEU A 92 18.31 -11.39 -1.86
CA LEU A 92 19.64 -11.45 -1.24
C LEU A 92 19.96 -12.84 -0.70
N GLU A 93 19.00 -13.50 -0.06
CA GLU A 93 19.17 -14.84 0.51
C GLU A 93 19.07 -15.96 -0.55
N ARG A 94 18.36 -15.71 -1.66
CA ARG A 94 18.09 -16.70 -2.72
C ARG A 94 18.34 -16.11 -4.12
N PRO A 95 19.58 -15.74 -4.46
CA PRO A 95 19.89 -15.09 -5.75
C PRO A 95 19.59 -15.95 -7.00
N ASN A 96 19.46 -17.27 -6.85
CA ASN A 96 19.15 -18.21 -7.93
C ASN A 96 17.95 -19.13 -7.59
N CYS A 97 16.89 -18.57 -7.00
CA CYS A 97 15.68 -19.33 -6.70
C CYS A 97 14.99 -19.81 -7.99
N GLN A 98 14.74 -21.11 -8.10
CA GLN A 98 13.89 -21.73 -9.12
C GLN A 98 12.60 -22.22 -8.48
#